data_AF-A0A957MAY8-F1
#
_entry.id   AF-A0A957MAY8-F1
#
_cell.length_a   1.000
_cell.length_b   1.000
_cell.length_c   1.000
_cell.angle_alpha   90.00
_cell.angle_beta   90.00
_cell.angle_gamma   90.00
#
_symmetry.space_group_name_H-M   'P 1'
#
loop_
_entity.id
_entity.type
_entity.pdbx_description
1 polymer ?
#
loop_
_entity_poly.entity_id
_entity_poly.type
_entity_poly.pdbx_seq_one_letter_code
_entity_poly.pdbx_strand_id
1 'polypeptide(L)'
;MPGDRSNHNPSNGVRRNAGRLGVTCLAWALIAALLLIPAPIRAQDGESTLPNAGSYDHSVATAWFDLMTELVRQAPGFTPPVASRAMGYAGVTLYEAIVPGMPGYQSLAGQLDGLAWLPPVQEGATYHWPLVANSALAGINRRLFAHGGASVRGAIDGLEETIRTRYET
;
A
#
# COMPACT_ATOMS: atom_id res chain seq x y z
N MET A 1 -59.34 31.74 74.15
CA MET A 1 -58.70 30.56 74.77
C MET A 1 -58.64 29.43 73.74
N PRO A 2 -57.57 28.63 73.72
CA PRO A 2 -56.50 28.78 72.71
C PRO A 2 -56.31 27.54 71.81
N GLY A 3 -55.50 27.72 70.76
CA GLY A 3 -54.93 26.63 69.95
C GLY A 3 -54.03 27.16 68.85
N ASP A 4 -52.80 27.52 69.21
CA ASP A 4 -51.69 27.87 68.30
C ASP A 4 -50.97 26.60 67.79
N ARG A 5 -50.18 26.79 66.71
CA ARG A 5 -49.15 25.95 66.07
C ARG A 5 -49.62 25.22 64.81
N SER A 6 -48.91 25.25 63.68
CA SER A 6 -47.64 25.89 63.31
C SER A 6 -47.42 25.66 61.80
N ASN A 7 -46.84 26.65 61.14
CA ASN A 7 -46.47 26.66 59.72
C ASN A 7 -45.54 25.50 59.32
N HIS A 8 -45.75 24.89 58.16
CA HIS A 8 -44.65 24.40 57.32
C HIS A 8 -45.02 24.32 55.84
N ASN A 9 -44.36 25.17 55.05
CA ASN A 9 -44.21 25.04 53.61
C ASN A 9 -42.70 25.05 53.33
N PRO A 10 -42.17 24.01 52.65
CA PRO A 10 -41.00 24.19 51.83
C PRO A 10 -41.28 23.76 50.38
N SER A 11 -41.37 24.78 49.53
CA SER A 11 -40.49 25.03 48.38
C SER A 11 -40.02 23.85 47.50
N ASN A 12 -40.29 24.06 46.21
CA ASN A 12 -39.33 23.94 45.10
C ASN A 12 -38.82 22.54 44.72
N GLY A 13 -39.27 22.12 43.53
CA GLY A 13 -38.37 22.22 42.39
C GLY A 13 -37.80 20.90 41.89
N VAL A 14 -38.58 20.13 41.12
CA VAL A 14 -38.01 19.27 40.07
C VAL A 14 -38.94 19.29 38.86
N ARG A 15 -38.81 20.33 38.03
CA ARG A 15 -39.28 20.26 36.64
C ARG A 15 -38.07 20.51 35.74
N ARG A 16 -37.91 19.62 34.75
CA ARG A 16 -37.11 19.74 33.51
C ARG A 16 -35.68 19.20 33.58
N ASN A 17 -35.51 17.89 33.36
CA ASN A 17 -34.25 17.34 32.82
C ASN A 17 -34.44 16.39 31.61
N ALA A 18 -35.66 15.99 31.25
CA ALA A 18 -35.89 15.04 30.16
C ALA A 18 -35.48 15.57 28.76
N GLY A 19 -35.60 16.88 28.51
CA GLY A 19 -35.28 17.47 27.19
C GLY A 19 -33.79 17.66 26.91
N ARG A 20 -32.94 17.75 27.95
CA ARG A 20 -31.48 17.96 27.78
C ARG A 20 -30.76 16.68 27.37
N LEU A 21 -31.23 15.54 27.88
CA LEU A 21 -30.65 14.21 27.60
C LEU A 21 -30.87 13.76 26.14
N GLY A 22 -32.05 14.04 25.57
CA GLY A 22 -32.35 13.67 24.18
C GLY A 22 -31.52 14.46 23.15
N VAL A 23 -31.33 15.76 23.39
CA VAL A 23 -30.53 16.63 22.51
C VAL A 23 -29.03 16.27 22.57
N THR A 24 -28.52 15.89 23.74
CA THR A 24 -27.13 15.43 23.87
C THR A 24 -26.87 14.10 23.18
N CYS A 25 -27.80 13.13 23.25
CA CYS A 25 -27.64 11.86 22.54
C CYS A 25 -27.67 12.03 21.02
N LEU A 26 -28.53 12.92 20.50
CA LEU A 26 -28.55 13.26 19.07
C LEU A 26 -27.27 13.98 18.62
N ALA A 27 -26.72 14.87 19.45
CA ALA A 27 -25.45 15.54 19.16
C ALA A 27 -24.27 14.57 19.12
N TRP A 28 -24.19 13.62 20.07
CA TRP A 28 -23.15 12.59 20.07
C TRP A 28 -23.31 11.58 18.93
N ALA A 29 -24.54 11.22 18.55
CA ALA A 29 -24.80 10.37 17.39
C ALA A 29 -24.39 11.04 16.07
N LEU A 30 -24.61 12.36 15.94
CA LEU A 30 -24.18 13.13 14.77
C LEU A 30 -22.65 13.26 14.68
N ILE A 31 -21.96 13.45 15.82
CA ILE A 31 -20.49 13.50 15.86
C ILE A 31 -19.88 12.12 15.53
N ALA A 32 -20.48 11.03 16.05
CA ALA A 32 -20.06 9.67 15.71
C ALA A 32 -20.31 9.34 14.22
N ALA A 33 -21.42 9.82 13.64
CA ALA A 33 -21.70 9.67 12.22
C ALA A 33 -20.75 10.50 11.33
N LEU A 34 -20.29 11.67 11.81
CA LEU A 34 -19.33 12.51 11.10
C LEU A 34 -17.90 11.92 11.13
N LEU A 35 -17.56 11.14 12.16
CA LEU A 35 -16.28 10.43 12.29
C LEU A 35 -16.23 9.10 11.51
N LEU A 36 -17.37 8.60 11.02
CA LEU A 36 -17.45 7.37 10.21
C LEU A 36 -17.35 7.61 8.70
N ILE A 37 -17.18 8.86 8.25
CA ILE A 37 -16.93 9.17 6.85
C ILE A 37 -15.45 8.83 6.57
N PRO A 38 -15.13 7.79 5.78
CA PRO A 38 -13.75 7.61 5.34
C PRO A 38 -13.36 8.88 4.58
N ALA A 39 -12.36 9.59 5.08
CA ALA A 39 -11.83 10.75 4.37
C ALA A 39 -11.51 10.31 2.94
N PRO A 40 -11.93 11.06 1.89
CA PRO A 40 -11.45 10.76 0.57
C PRO A 40 -9.93 10.88 0.64
N ILE A 41 -9.23 9.75 0.46
CA ILE A 41 -7.79 9.74 0.29
C ILE A 41 -7.56 10.51 -1.00
N ARG A 42 -7.34 11.81 -0.87
CA ARG A 42 -6.91 12.66 -1.97
C ARG A 42 -5.51 12.17 -2.31
N ALA A 43 -5.39 11.40 -3.39
CA ALA A 43 -4.16 11.41 -4.14
C ALA A 43 -3.82 12.89 -4.36
N GLN A 44 -2.66 13.32 -3.86
CA GLN A 44 -2.20 14.66 -4.18
C GLN A 44 -1.98 14.66 -5.68
N ASP A 45 -2.80 15.43 -6.42
CA ASP A 45 -2.51 15.85 -7.79
C ASP A 45 -1.33 16.83 -7.72
N GLY A 46 -0.19 16.37 -7.20
CA GLY A 46 1.08 17.03 -7.33
C GLY A 46 1.58 16.73 -8.73
N GLU A 47 1.90 17.76 -9.49
CA GLU A 47 2.58 17.64 -10.77
C GLU A 47 3.91 16.88 -10.53
N SER A 48 3.90 15.58 -10.79
CA SER A 48 5.08 14.73 -10.60
C SER A 48 6.16 15.18 -11.57
N THR A 49 7.31 15.58 -11.03
CA THR A 49 8.50 15.89 -11.83
C THR A 49 9.15 14.65 -12.44
N LEU A 50 8.77 13.47 -11.95
CA LEU A 50 9.24 12.20 -12.47
C LEU A 50 8.50 11.84 -13.77
N PRO A 51 9.16 11.16 -14.72
CA PRO A 51 8.50 10.61 -15.90
C PRO A 51 7.29 9.75 -15.50
N ASN A 52 6.25 9.73 -16.33
CA ASN A 52 5.09 8.88 -16.07
C ASN A 52 5.41 7.42 -16.45
N ALA A 53 5.31 6.49 -15.51
CA ALA A 53 5.54 5.06 -15.77
C ALA A 53 4.55 4.47 -16.78
N GLY A 54 3.35 5.01 -16.87
CA GLY A 54 2.34 4.64 -17.87
C GLY A 54 2.69 5.06 -19.31
N SER A 55 3.76 5.86 -19.53
CA SER A 55 4.26 6.12 -20.88
C SER A 55 5.10 4.97 -21.46
N TYR A 56 5.44 3.97 -20.64
CA TYR A 56 6.23 2.81 -21.03
C TYR A 56 5.34 1.58 -21.21
N ASP A 57 5.79 0.64 -22.05
CA ASP A 57 5.10 -0.62 -22.26
C ASP A 57 5.37 -1.64 -21.13
N HIS A 58 4.54 -2.68 -21.06
CA HIS A 58 4.56 -3.71 -20.03
C HIS A 58 5.57 -4.85 -20.31
N SER A 59 6.27 -4.83 -21.45
CA SER A 59 7.12 -5.93 -21.93
C SER A 59 8.20 -6.37 -20.93
N VAL A 60 8.80 -5.44 -20.19
CA VAL A 60 9.79 -5.78 -19.15
C VAL A 60 9.16 -6.62 -18.05
N ALA A 61 8.00 -6.21 -17.54
CA ALA A 61 7.29 -6.96 -16.50
C ALA A 61 6.91 -8.35 -17.02
N THR A 62 6.30 -8.43 -18.20
CA THR A 62 5.92 -9.71 -18.81
C THR A 62 7.12 -10.63 -18.99
N ALA A 63 8.23 -10.14 -19.54
CA ALA A 63 9.43 -10.96 -19.76
C ALA A 63 9.98 -11.57 -18.46
N TRP A 64 9.97 -10.81 -17.37
CA TRP A 64 10.40 -11.30 -16.05
C TRP A 64 9.44 -12.33 -15.45
N PHE A 65 8.12 -12.14 -15.57
CA PHE A 65 7.15 -13.12 -15.09
C PHE A 65 7.08 -14.38 -15.95
N ASP A 66 7.35 -14.27 -17.25
CA ASP A 66 7.53 -15.41 -18.15
C ASP A 66 8.76 -16.24 -17.74
N LEU A 67 9.91 -15.59 -17.52
CA LEU A 67 11.10 -16.26 -17.00
C LEU A 67 10.80 -16.93 -15.66
N MET A 68 10.16 -16.22 -14.73
CA MET A 68 9.81 -16.77 -13.41
C MET A 68 8.95 -18.03 -13.54
N THR A 69 7.97 -18.02 -14.44
CA THR A 69 7.09 -19.17 -14.68
C THR A 69 7.87 -20.37 -15.22
N GLU A 70 8.83 -20.13 -16.12
CA GLU A 70 9.70 -21.19 -16.64
C GLU A 70 10.63 -21.75 -15.55
N LEU A 71 11.23 -20.89 -14.72
CA LEU A 71 12.07 -21.31 -13.59
C LEU A 71 11.27 -22.14 -12.58
N VAL A 72 10.05 -21.73 -12.24
CA VAL A 72 9.15 -22.47 -11.35
C VAL A 72 8.82 -23.85 -11.93
N ARG A 73 8.55 -23.93 -13.24
CA ARG A 73 8.23 -25.19 -13.91
C ARG A 73 9.39 -26.19 -13.86
N GLN A 74 10.63 -25.71 -13.96
CA GLN A 74 11.83 -26.54 -13.98
C GLN A 74 12.38 -26.88 -12.59
N ALA A 75 12.02 -26.11 -11.56
CA ALA A 75 12.62 -26.23 -10.22
C ALA A 75 12.01 -27.39 -9.40
N PRO A 76 12.79 -28.45 -9.09
CA PRO A 76 12.32 -29.50 -8.19
C PRO A 76 12.07 -28.91 -6.79
N GLY A 77 10.86 -29.08 -6.25
CA GLY A 77 10.49 -28.58 -4.93
C GLY A 77 9.83 -27.19 -4.91
N PHE A 78 9.67 -26.53 -6.06
CA PHE A 78 8.83 -25.33 -6.18
C PHE A 78 7.34 -25.72 -6.20
N THR A 79 6.82 -26.10 -5.04
CA THR A 79 5.40 -26.44 -4.87
C THR A 79 4.51 -25.21 -5.12
N PRO A 80 3.21 -25.39 -5.45
CA PRO A 80 2.29 -24.27 -5.67
C PRO A 80 2.35 -23.14 -4.62
N PRO A 81 2.36 -23.39 -3.30
CA PRO A 81 2.45 -22.31 -2.32
C PRO A 81 3.81 -21.58 -2.32
N VAL A 82 4.91 -22.26 -2.68
CA VAL A 82 6.24 -21.62 -2.80
C VAL A 82 6.26 -20.70 -4.02
N ALA A 83 5.72 -21.17 -5.15
CA ALA A 83 5.55 -20.38 -6.37
C ALA A 83 4.71 -19.13 -6.12
N SER A 84 3.54 -19.27 -5.48
CA SER A 84 2.66 -18.14 -5.16
C SER A 84 3.37 -17.10 -4.29
N ARG A 85 4.15 -17.52 -3.29
CA ARG A 85 4.92 -16.60 -2.44
C ARG A 85 6.00 -15.86 -3.22
N ALA A 86 6.74 -16.56 -4.08
CA ALA A 86 7.78 -15.95 -4.91
C ALA A 86 7.19 -14.89 -5.87
N MET A 87 6.10 -15.22 -6.56
CA MET A 87 5.39 -14.28 -7.45
C MET A 87 4.82 -13.10 -6.68
N GLY A 88 4.29 -13.31 -5.47
CA GLY A 88 3.81 -12.24 -4.59
C GLY A 88 4.91 -11.23 -4.25
N TYR A 89 6.08 -11.70 -3.80
CA TYR A 89 7.21 -10.81 -3.49
C TYR A 89 7.75 -10.10 -4.73
N ALA A 90 7.79 -10.77 -5.88
CA ALA A 90 8.21 -10.14 -7.12
C ALA A 90 7.23 -9.05 -7.57
N GLY A 91 5.92 -9.28 -7.45
CA GLY A 91 4.88 -8.29 -7.76
C GLY A 91 4.96 -7.06 -6.86
N VAL A 92 5.11 -7.26 -5.54
CA VAL A 92 5.31 -6.15 -4.59
C VAL A 92 6.60 -5.39 -4.90
N THR A 93 7.69 -6.10 -5.19
CA THR A 93 8.97 -5.46 -5.54
C THR A 93 8.85 -4.60 -6.78
N LEU A 94 8.21 -5.12 -7.84
CA LEU A 94 7.98 -4.36 -9.07
C LEU A 94 7.09 -3.14 -8.81
N TYR A 95 5.98 -3.32 -8.10
CA TYR A 95 5.04 -2.24 -7.81
C TYR A 95 5.72 -1.10 -7.05
N GLU A 96 6.41 -1.41 -5.95
CA GLU A 96 7.09 -0.41 -5.14
C GLU A 96 8.23 0.29 -5.88
N ALA A 97 8.89 -0.41 -6.81
CA ALA A 97 9.96 0.18 -7.62
C ALA A 97 9.43 1.23 -8.62
N ILE A 98 8.20 1.08 -9.11
CA ILE A 98 7.63 1.95 -10.16
C ILE A 98 6.53 2.89 -9.68
N VAL A 99 5.94 2.65 -8.50
CA VAL A 99 4.86 3.48 -7.94
C VAL A 99 5.18 4.98 -7.86
N PRO A 100 6.44 5.42 -7.64
CA PRO A 100 6.71 6.85 -7.68
C PRO A 100 6.49 7.49 -9.06
N GLY A 101 6.54 6.70 -10.13
CA GLY A 101 6.20 7.11 -11.49
C GLY A 101 4.73 6.92 -11.87
N MET A 102 3.86 6.49 -10.96
CA MET A 102 2.44 6.20 -11.22
C MET A 102 1.53 7.21 -10.51
N PRO A 103 1.24 8.38 -11.13
CA PRO A 103 0.33 9.37 -10.54
C PRO A 103 -1.02 8.75 -10.16
N GLY A 104 -1.49 9.04 -8.95
CA GLY A 104 -2.74 8.50 -8.42
C GLY A 104 -2.63 7.13 -7.72
N TYR A 105 -1.46 6.50 -7.74
CA TYR A 105 -1.19 5.25 -7.03
C TYR A 105 -0.45 5.50 -5.71
N GLN A 106 -0.56 4.57 -4.76
CA GLN A 106 0.00 4.71 -3.41
C GLN A 106 0.83 3.49 -3.05
N SER A 107 1.98 3.72 -2.40
CA SER A 107 2.81 2.65 -1.86
C SER A 107 2.02 1.74 -0.93
N LEU A 108 2.31 0.44 -0.98
CA LEU A 108 1.83 -0.60 -0.08
C LEU A 108 2.62 -0.62 1.24
N ALA A 109 3.65 0.22 1.39
CA ALA A 109 4.33 0.40 2.66
C ALA A 109 3.34 0.87 3.74
N GLY A 110 3.35 0.20 4.88
CA GLY A 110 2.39 0.39 5.97
C GLY A 110 1.04 -0.33 5.77
N GLN A 111 0.79 -0.91 4.59
CA GLN A 111 -0.42 -1.70 4.32
C GLN A 111 -0.15 -3.21 4.42
N LEU A 112 1.03 -3.66 3.99
CA LEU A 112 1.46 -5.05 4.11
C LEU A 112 2.19 -5.30 5.42
N ASP A 113 1.94 -6.45 6.03
CA ASP A 113 2.65 -6.88 7.24
C ASP A 113 4.16 -6.99 6.97
N GLY A 114 4.95 -6.32 7.81
CA GLY A 114 6.41 -6.27 7.69
C GLY A 114 6.97 -5.28 6.64
N LEU A 115 6.15 -4.66 5.79
CA LEU A 115 6.62 -3.64 4.84
C LEU A 115 6.42 -2.24 5.42
N ALA A 116 7.28 -1.84 6.36
CA ALA A 116 7.12 -0.56 7.07
C ALA A 116 7.78 0.63 6.36
N TRP A 117 8.90 0.41 5.66
CA TRP A 117 9.70 1.48 5.08
C TRP A 117 10.43 1.02 3.82
N LEU A 118 10.55 1.94 2.87
CA LEU A 118 11.33 1.79 1.64
C LEU A 118 12.16 3.06 1.39
N PRO A 119 13.31 2.95 0.70
CA PRO A 119 14.08 4.10 0.29
C PRO A 119 13.23 5.07 -0.55
N PRO A 120 13.24 6.38 -0.24
CA PRO A 120 12.54 7.36 -1.06
C PRO A 120 13.23 7.51 -2.41
N VAL A 121 12.49 8.06 -3.37
CA VAL A 121 13.06 8.50 -4.65
C VAL A 121 14.10 9.59 -4.40
N GLN A 122 15.19 9.54 -5.16
CA GLN A 122 16.22 10.56 -5.09
C GLN A 122 15.79 11.81 -5.87
N GLU A 123 15.71 12.93 -5.16
CA GLU A 123 15.34 14.22 -5.77
C GLU A 123 16.35 14.62 -6.86
N GLY A 124 15.82 15.12 -7.99
CA GLY A 124 16.62 15.58 -9.12
C GLY A 124 17.22 14.47 -10.00
N ALA A 125 17.01 13.20 -9.68
CA ALA A 125 17.42 12.09 -10.54
C ALA A 125 16.38 11.84 -11.66
N THR A 126 16.86 11.57 -12.86
CA THR A 126 16.02 11.13 -13.98
C THR A 126 15.88 9.61 -13.93
N TYR A 127 14.64 9.12 -13.93
CA TYR A 127 14.34 7.70 -13.86
C TYR A 127 13.87 7.16 -15.22
N HIS A 128 14.39 6.00 -15.60
CA HIS A 128 13.90 5.23 -16.74
C HIS A 128 13.19 3.98 -16.22
N TRP A 129 11.86 4.02 -16.10
CA TRP A 129 11.07 3.00 -15.40
C TRP A 129 11.29 1.56 -15.88
N PRO A 130 11.48 1.28 -17.19
CA PRO A 130 11.83 -0.06 -17.63
C PRO A 130 13.16 -0.57 -17.04
N LEU A 131 14.16 0.29 -16.89
CA LEU A 131 15.45 -0.10 -16.29
C LEU A 131 15.33 -0.25 -14.77
N VAL A 132 14.53 0.58 -14.12
CA VAL A 132 14.20 0.44 -12.69
C VAL A 132 13.50 -0.90 -12.43
N ALA A 133 12.47 -1.22 -13.21
CA ALA A 133 11.75 -2.49 -13.15
C ALA A 133 12.69 -3.68 -13.40
N ASN A 134 13.55 -3.57 -14.42
CA ASN A 134 14.53 -4.59 -14.78
C ASN A 134 15.48 -4.89 -13.60
N SER A 135 16.07 -3.85 -13.02
CA SER A 135 17.01 -4.00 -11.91
C SER A 135 16.33 -4.54 -10.65
N ALA A 136 15.13 -4.04 -10.32
CA ALA A 136 14.36 -4.49 -9.17
C ALA A 136 13.98 -5.99 -9.28
N LEU A 137 13.49 -6.40 -10.44
CA LEU A 137 13.09 -7.80 -10.71
C LEU A 137 14.30 -8.73 -10.76
N ALA A 138 15.42 -8.32 -11.34
CA ALA A 138 16.66 -9.11 -11.30
C ALA A 138 17.14 -9.31 -9.86
N GLY A 139 17.15 -8.24 -9.06
CA GLY A 139 17.57 -8.27 -7.66
C GLY A 139 16.74 -9.23 -6.80
N ILE A 140 15.41 -9.17 -6.89
CA ILE A 140 14.54 -10.06 -6.11
C ILE A 140 14.59 -11.50 -6.61
N ASN A 141 14.64 -11.74 -7.93
CA ASN A 141 14.70 -13.09 -8.48
C ASN A 141 15.99 -13.82 -8.07
N ARG A 142 17.14 -13.13 -8.02
CA ARG A 142 18.38 -13.73 -7.48
C ARG A 142 18.23 -14.23 -6.05
N ARG A 143 17.44 -13.54 -5.22
CA ARG A 143 17.17 -13.93 -3.83
C ARG A 143 16.17 -15.08 -3.76
N LEU A 144 15.08 -14.99 -4.51
CA LEU A 144 14.01 -16.01 -4.54
C LEU A 144 14.52 -17.35 -5.08
N PHE A 145 15.38 -17.32 -6.10
CA PHE A 145 15.96 -18.50 -6.74
C PHE A 145 17.42 -18.76 -6.37
N ALA A 146 17.86 -18.29 -5.19
CA ALA A 146 19.26 -18.41 -4.75
C ALA A 146 19.81 -19.85 -4.78
N HIS A 147 18.94 -20.85 -4.66
CA HIS A 147 19.27 -22.27 -4.62
C HIS A 147 19.18 -22.96 -6.00
N GLY A 148 18.82 -22.23 -7.06
CA GLY A 148 18.64 -22.76 -8.42
C GLY A 148 19.93 -23.08 -9.17
N GLY A 149 21.10 -22.88 -8.55
CA GLY A 149 22.40 -23.15 -9.17
C GLY A 149 22.77 -22.19 -10.30
N ALA A 150 23.83 -22.54 -11.05
CA ALA A 150 24.43 -21.66 -12.05
C ALA A 150 23.53 -21.41 -13.26
N SER A 151 22.74 -22.40 -13.68
CA SER A 151 21.84 -22.26 -14.84
C SER A 151 20.74 -21.23 -14.58
N VAL A 152 20.07 -21.31 -13.42
CA VAL A 152 19.03 -20.34 -13.04
C VAL A 152 19.61 -18.94 -12.88
N ARG A 153 20.78 -18.81 -12.25
CA ARG A 153 21.48 -17.54 -12.13
C ARG A 153 21.82 -16.95 -13.51
N GLY A 154 22.34 -17.76 -14.42
CA GLY A 154 22.66 -17.35 -15.78
C GLY A 154 21.42 -16.88 -16.57
N ALA A 155 20.26 -17.52 -16.37
CA ALA A 155 19.02 -17.08 -17.00
C ALA A 155 18.55 -15.71 -16.48
N ILE A 156 18.65 -15.47 -15.17
CA ILE A 156 18.33 -14.18 -14.54
C ILE A 156 19.28 -13.08 -15.02
N ASP A 157 20.59 -13.34 -14.96
CA ASP A 157 21.60 -12.36 -15.36
C ASP A 157 21.52 -12.06 -16.88
N GLY A 158 21.24 -13.08 -17.69
CA GLY A 158 21.08 -12.94 -19.14
C GLY A 158 19.85 -12.11 -19.53
N LEU A 159 18.72 -12.27 -18.83
CA LEU A 159 17.54 -11.45 -19.09
C LEU A 159 17.76 -10.00 -18.66
N GLU A 160 18.34 -9.76 -17.48
CA GLU A 160 18.67 -8.40 -17.03
C GLU A 160 19.56 -7.69 -18.04
N GLU A 161 20.58 -8.38 -18.54
CA GLU A 161 21.51 -7.82 -19.52
C GLU A 161 20.84 -7.55 -20.86
N THR A 162 20.05 -8.49 -21.38
CA THR A 162 19.32 -8.32 -22.64
C THR A 162 18.42 -7.07 -22.60
N ILE A 163 17.72 -6.85 -21.48
CA ILE A 163 16.86 -5.69 -21.30
C ILE A 163 17.68 -4.41 -21.12
N ARG A 164 18.79 -4.47 -20.38
CA ARG A 164 19.70 -3.32 -20.21
C ARG A 164 20.23 -2.83 -21.55
N THR A 165 20.81 -3.72 -22.36
CA THR A 165 21.35 -3.37 -23.67
C THR A 165 20.28 -2.76 -24.59
N ARG A 166 19.03 -3.26 -24.55
CA ARG A 166 17.92 -2.73 -25.36
C ARG A 166 17.67 -1.23 -25.14
N TYR A 167 17.93 -0.71 -23.95
CA TYR A 167 17.68 0.68 -23.59
C TYR A 167 18.95 1.55 -23.54
N GLU A 168 20.13 0.95 -23.76
CA GLU A 168 21.41 1.67 -23.86
C GLU A 168 21.81 2.01 -25.31
N THR A 169 21.15 1.39 -26.30
CA THR A 169 21.32 1.67 -27.74
C THR A 169 20.41 2.79 -28.22
#